data_AF-A0A368NEC8-F1
#
_entry.id   AF-A0A368NEC8-F1
#
_cell.length_a   1.000
_cell.length_b   1.000
_cell.length_c   1.000
_cell.angle_alpha   90.00
_cell.angle_beta   90.00
_cell.angle_gamma   90.00
#
_symmetry.space_group_name_H-M   'P 1'
#
loop_
_entity.id
_entity.type
_entity.pdbx_description
1 polymer ?
#
loop_
_entity_poly.entity_id
_entity_poly.type
_entity_poly.pdbx_seq_one_letter_code
_entity_poly.pdbx_strand_id
1 'polypeptide(L)'
;MTNYTTLLQSWGDSGAAYPSGYSYTYQVPPIEEYDNFAMYHSIEAILHLIDLTNTRLDSSRSAAAPSSPTDGQLWWDTTNDVLKVYDVDYAGWKRVGSKAELDAHTSDTTNPHSVTYTQVGAIQDAAGTVDESHLSFSVATQAELDAHTTSTANPHSVTAAQVGAYTTSQADSNFAAAGHNHDSRYYTQSAADSRYYQPDGNDSFVLETRTTDPASPVVGQMWLRTDL
;
A
#
# COMPACT_ATOMS: atom_id res chain seq x y z
N MET A 1 -71.11 21.16 22.43
CA MET A 1 -70.92 22.51 21.87
C MET A 1 -71.79 23.48 22.65
N THR A 2 -71.19 24.17 23.62
CA THR A 2 -71.86 25.19 24.44
C THR A 2 -71.43 26.56 23.89
N ASN A 3 -72.38 27.43 23.59
CA ASN A 3 -72.16 28.73 22.95
C ASN A 3 -71.51 29.72 23.95
N TYR A 4 -70.32 30.23 23.64
CA TYR A 4 -69.54 31.17 24.46
C TYR A 4 -69.79 32.64 24.10
N THR A 5 -71.05 33.05 23.95
CA THR A 5 -71.37 34.41 23.48
C THR A 5 -71.93 35.36 24.54
N THR A 6 -71.91 35.01 25.84
CA THR A 6 -72.65 35.80 26.84
C THR A 6 -71.85 36.57 27.89
N LEU A 7 -70.50 36.60 27.89
CA LEU A 7 -69.76 37.37 28.91
C LEU A 7 -68.48 38.09 28.41
N LEU A 8 -68.50 38.68 27.21
CA LEU A 8 -67.54 39.74 26.88
C LEU A 8 -68.05 41.06 27.46
N GLN A 9 -67.58 41.42 28.67
CA GLN A 9 -67.53 42.82 29.07
C GLN A 9 -66.15 43.35 28.71
N SER A 10 -66.08 44.20 27.69
CA SER A 10 -64.93 45.07 27.46
C SER A 10 -65.22 46.43 28.07
N TRP A 11 -64.29 46.93 28.86
CA TRP A 11 -64.16 48.37 29.07
C TRP A 11 -62.68 48.75 28.98
N GLY A 12 -62.36 49.61 28.01
CA GLY A 12 -61.01 50.06 27.69
C GLY A 12 -60.73 51.49 28.15
N ASP A 13 -59.82 52.17 27.45
CA ASP A 13 -59.50 53.61 27.51
C ASP A 13 -60.71 54.56 27.23
N SER A 14 -61.96 54.06 27.27
CA SER A 14 -63.20 54.84 27.07
C SER A 14 -64.30 54.64 28.12
N GLY A 15 -64.00 54.00 29.28
CA GLY A 15 -64.69 54.31 30.54
C GLY A 15 -65.74 53.33 31.08
N ALA A 16 -65.29 52.21 31.67
CA ALA A 16 -65.67 51.68 33.00
C ALA A 16 -64.65 50.57 33.42
N ALA A 17 -64.70 50.07 34.65
CA ALA A 17 -63.49 49.74 35.44
C ALA A 17 -62.76 48.40 35.17
N TYR A 18 -61.42 48.44 35.26
CA TYR A 18 -60.54 47.28 35.43
C TYR A 18 -60.67 46.66 36.85
N PRO A 19 -60.51 45.33 37.01
CA PRO A 19 -60.68 44.64 38.29
C PRO A 19 -59.61 45.01 39.34
N SER A 20 -59.99 45.08 40.62
CA SER A 20 -59.05 45.31 41.73
C SER A 20 -58.16 44.09 41.98
N GLY A 21 -56.82 44.28 41.98
CA GLY A 21 -55.87 43.23 42.40
C GLY A 21 -54.49 43.24 41.75
N TYR A 22 -54.24 44.07 40.74
CA TYR A 22 -52.92 44.13 40.09
C TYR A 22 -52.00 45.16 40.76
N SER A 23 -50.90 44.70 41.38
CA SER A 23 -49.81 45.57 41.82
C SER A 23 -48.71 45.62 40.76
N TYR A 24 -48.31 46.80 40.31
CA TYR A 24 -47.15 47.01 39.45
C TYR A 24 -45.97 47.53 40.28
N THR A 25 -44.77 46.99 40.06
CA THR A 25 -43.51 47.63 40.46
C THR A 25 -42.92 48.36 39.26
N TYR A 26 -42.66 49.65 39.42
CA TYR A 26 -42.34 50.68 38.40
C TYR A 26 -41.14 50.41 37.45
N GLN A 27 -40.49 49.25 37.51
CA GLN A 27 -39.31 48.93 36.70
C GLN A 27 -39.41 47.63 35.89
N VAL A 28 -40.54 46.93 35.96
CA VAL A 28 -40.81 45.78 35.10
C VAL A 28 -42.09 46.14 34.33
N PRO A 29 -42.00 46.38 32.99
CA PRO A 29 -43.20 46.51 32.17
C PRO A 29 -44.13 45.32 32.46
N PRO A 30 -45.44 45.54 32.64
CA PRO A 30 -46.36 44.42 32.78
C PRO A 30 -46.17 43.51 31.55
N ILE A 31 -46.05 42.20 31.77
CA ILE A 31 -46.04 41.22 30.68
C ILE A 31 -47.31 41.49 29.87
N GLU A 32 -47.14 42.07 28.68
CA GLU A 32 -48.26 42.47 27.86
C GLU A 32 -48.94 41.21 27.30
N GLU A 33 -50.21 41.31 26.91
CA GLU A 33 -50.90 40.18 26.26
C GLU A 33 -50.12 39.62 25.06
N TYR A 34 -49.30 40.44 24.40
CA TYR A 34 -48.42 40.05 23.30
C TYR A 34 -47.21 39.20 23.70
N ASP A 35 -46.58 39.46 24.86
CA ASP A 35 -45.47 38.65 25.38
C ASP A 35 -45.97 37.26 25.80
N ASN A 36 -47.17 37.21 26.38
CA ASN A 36 -47.88 35.99 26.66
C ASN A 36 -48.38 35.32 25.37
N PHE A 37 -48.86 36.05 24.38
CA PHE A 37 -49.35 35.48 23.12
C PHE A 37 -48.25 34.69 22.40
N ALA A 38 -47.05 35.29 22.23
CA ALA A 38 -45.95 34.62 21.56
C ALA A 38 -45.47 33.37 22.33
N MET A 39 -45.39 33.43 23.66
CA MET A 39 -44.96 32.29 24.49
C MET A 39 -46.03 31.19 24.60
N TYR A 40 -47.28 31.53 24.92
CA TYR A 40 -48.36 30.56 25.03
C TYR A 40 -48.68 29.91 23.68
N HIS A 41 -48.75 30.66 22.58
CA HIS A 41 -49.08 30.07 21.28
C HIS A 41 -47.92 29.25 20.73
N SER A 42 -46.66 29.60 21.01
CA SER A 42 -45.53 28.76 20.64
C SER A 42 -45.49 27.48 21.47
N ILE A 43 -45.79 27.53 22.78
CA ILE A 43 -45.90 26.35 23.63
C ILE A 43 -47.01 25.42 23.13
N GLU A 44 -48.22 25.94 22.87
CA GLU A 44 -49.35 25.15 22.36
C GLU A 44 -49.07 24.58 20.95
N ALA A 45 -48.44 25.37 20.08
CA ALA A 45 -48.04 24.90 18.75
C ALA A 45 -46.98 23.79 18.82
N ILE A 46 -46.01 23.92 19.73
CA ILE A 46 -44.98 22.90 19.98
C ILE A 46 -45.62 21.65 20.56
N LEU A 47 -46.52 21.76 21.55
CA LEU A 47 -47.23 20.63 22.14
C LEU A 47 -48.08 19.90 21.10
N HIS A 48 -48.80 20.64 20.25
CA HIS A 48 -49.56 20.05 19.16
C HIS A 48 -48.66 19.37 18.12
N LEU A 49 -47.52 19.97 17.77
CA LEU A 49 -46.56 19.34 16.86
C LEU A 49 -45.95 18.08 17.47
N ILE A 50 -45.65 18.08 18.77
CA ILE A 50 -45.19 16.89 19.50
C ILE A 50 -46.26 15.80 19.45
N ASP A 51 -47.53 16.14 19.67
CA ASP A 51 -48.65 15.19 19.64
C ASP A 51 -48.86 14.60 18.24
N LEU A 52 -48.82 15.44 17.19
CA LEU A 52 -48.85 15.01 15.80
C LEU A 52 -47.67 14.09 15.45
N THR A 53 -46.48 14.42 15.93
CA THR A 53 -45.25 13.65 15.65
C THR A 53 -45.28 12.33 16.39
N ASN A 54 -45.68 12.32 17.66
CA ASN A 54 -45.86 11.11 18.45
C ASN A 54 -46.99 10.24 17.89
N THR A 55 -48.11 10.80 17.46
CA THR A 55 -49.18 10.04 16.79
C THR A 55 -48.71 9.39 15.49
N ARG A 56 -47.83 10.05 14.73
CA ARG A 56 -47.21 9.46 13.53
C ARG A 56 -46.13 8.41 13.86
N LEU A 57 -45.45 8.54 14.99
CA LEU A 57 -44.38 7.65 15.41
C LEU A 57 -44.88 6.46 16.26
N ASP A 58 -45.99 6.63 16.96
CA ASP A 58 -46.63 5.62 17.77
C ASP A 58 -47.30 4.63 16.83
N SER A 59 -46.50 3.63 16.44
CA SER A 59 -47.00 2.32 16.13
C SER A 59 -47.93 1.90 17.26
N SER A 60 -49.24 2.08 17.07
CA SER A 60 -50.23 1.57 18.02
C SER A 60 -49.88 0.11 18.31
N ARG A 61 -49.76 -0.27 19.58
CA ARG A 61 -49.32 -1.62 19.95
C ARG A 61 -50.44 -2.31 20.70
N SER A 62 -51.12 -3.23 20.04
CA SER A 62 -52.31 -3.87 20.59
C SER A 62 -52.62 -5.21 19.89
N ALA A 63 -53.46 -6.02 20.54
CA ALA A 63 -53.92 -7.29 19.99
C ALA A 63 -54.97 -7.12 18.88
N ALA A 64 -55.80 -6.08 18.99
CA ALA A 64 -56.82 -5.72 18.01
C ALA A 64 -56.36 -4.52 17.17
N ALA A 65 -56.69 -4.55 15.88
CA ALA A 65 -56.38 -3.47 14.95
C ALA A 65 -57.17 -2.19 15.29
N PRO A 66 -56.59 -0.99 15.07
CA PRO A 66 -57.31 0.26 15.12
C PRO A 66 -58.56 0.25 14.21
N SER A 67 -59.70 0.68 14.74
CA SER A 67 -61.02 0.63 14.05
C SER A 67 -61.27 1.79 13.09
N SER A 68 -60.46 2.83 13.13
CA SER A 68 -60.55 4.00 12.24
C SER A 68 -59.15 4.44 11.81
N PRO A 69 -58.45 3.59 11.02
CA PRO A 69 -57.07 3.86 10.68
C PRO A 69 -56.93 4.93 9.60
N THR A 70 -55.83 5.68 9.67
CA THR A 70 -55.43 6.61 8.60
C THR A 70 -54.45 5.95 7.65
N ASP A 71 -54.40 6.42 6.41
CA ASP A 71 -53.42 5.93 5.43
C ASP A 71 -51.98 6.08 5.96
N GLY A 72 -51.17 5.04 5.79
CA GLY A 72 -49.80 4.96 6.29
C GLY A 72 -49.64 4.75 7.80
N GLN A 73 -50.74 4.60 8.56
CA GLN A 73 -50.65 4.35 10.01
C GLN A 73 -49.92 3.03 10.27
N LEU A 74 -49.01 3.02 11.25
CA LEU A 74 -48.32 1.82 11.72
C LEU A 74 -49.05 1.19 12.92
N TRP A 75 -49.12 -0.13 12.94
CA TRP A 75 -49.70 -0.91 14.05
C TRP A 75 -48.87 -2.16 14.30
N TRP A 76 -48.43 -2.34 15.54
CA TRP A 76 -47.85 -3.58 16.02
C TRP A 76 -48.94 -4.50 16.55
N ASP A 77 -49.23 -5.55 15.77
CA ASP A 77 -50.16 -6.62 16.14
C ASP A 77 -49.48 -7.54 17.16
N THR A 78 -49.81 -7.36 18.44
CA THR A 78 -49.20 -8.17 19.51
C THR A 78 -49.67 -9.63 19.52
N THR A 79 -50.75 -9.95 18.81
CA THR A 79 -51.26 -11.33 18.72
C THR A 79 -50.39 -12.15 17.79
N ASN A 80 -49.99 -11.55 16.67
CA ASN A 80 -49.23 -12.21 15.59
C ASN A 80 -47.75 -11.80 15.55
N ASP A 81 -47.33 -10.88 16.43
CA ASP A 81 -45.99 -10.32 16.54
C ASP A 81 -45.45 -9.71 15.22
N VAL A 82 -46.33 -8.99 14.53
CA VAL A 82 -46.06 -8.40 13.20
C VAL A 82 -46.37 -6.91 13.20
N LEU A 83 -45.48 -6.14 12.58
CA LEU A 83 -45.74 -4.77 12.18
C LEU A 83 -46.62 -4.78 10.92
N LYS A 84 -47.66 -3.95 10.94
CA LYS A 84 -48.56 -3.71 9.82
C LYS A 84 -48.66 -2.21 9.54
N VAL A 85 -48.96 -1.88 8.29
CA VAL A 85 -49.26 -0.52 7.82
C VAL A 85 -50.65 -0.50 7.21
N TYR A 86 -51.47 0.49 7.55
CA TYR A 86 -52.76 0.65 6.89
C TYR A 86 -52.55 1.31 5.54
N ASP A 87 -53.13 0.73 4.50
CA ASP A 87 -53.05 1.19 3.13
C ASP A 87 -54.47 1.45 2.63
N VAL A 88 -54.76 2.71 2.31
CA VAL A 88 -56.10 3.15 1.90
C VAL A 88 -56.49 2.61 0.53
N ASP A 89 -55.53 2.45 -0.39
CA ASP A 89 -55.79 1.91 -1.73
C ASP A 89 -56.16 0.42 -1.65
N TYR A 90 -55.61 -0.29 -0.66
CA TYR A 90 -55.95 -1.66 -0.34
C TYR A 90 -57.14 -1.80 0.63
N ALA A 91 -57.61 -0.68 1.20
CA ALA A 91 -58.63 -0.62 2.24
C ALA A 91 -58.37 -1.61 3.39
N GLY A 92 -57.10 -1.73 3.83
CA GLY A 92 -56.73 -2.74 4.81
C GLY A 92 -55.31 -2.64 5.35
N TRP A 93 -55.03 -3.46 6.37
CA TRP A 93 -53.71 -3.58 6.98
C TRP A 93 -52.80 -4.51 6.19
N LYS A 94 -51.72 -3.98 5.63
CA LYS A 94 -50.65 -4.73 4.98
C LYS A 94 -49.56 -5.11 5.97
N ARG A 95 -49.05 -6.34 5.86
CA ARG A 95 -47.94 -6.82 6.69
C ARG A 95 -46.63 -6.19 6.22
N VAL A 96 -45.86 -5.64 7.15
CA VAL A 96 -44.53 -5.07 6.89
C VAL A 96 -43.46 -6.09 7.23
N GLY A 97 -43.57 -6.71 8.41
CA GLY A 97 -42.64 -7.75 8.86
C GLY A 97 -42.79 -8.04 10.36
N SER A 98 -42.16 -9.10 10.83
CA SER A 98 -42.10 -9.53 12.22
C SER A 98 -40.69 -9.49 12.76
N LYS A 99 -40.56 -9.52 14.09
CA LYS A 99 -39.26 -9.74 14.73
C LYS A 99 -38.68 -11.11 14.36
N ALA A 100 -39.52 -12.15 14.28
CA ALA A 100 -39.08 -13.49 13.90
C ALA A 100 -38.48 -13.55 12.48
N GLU A 101 -39.08 -12.86 11.50
CA GLU A 101 -38.54 -12.78 10.13
C GLU A 101 -37.18 -12.06 10.10
N LEU A 102 -37.01 -10.99 10.89
CA LEU A 102 -35.73 -10.28 10.99
C LEU A 102 -34.66 -11.11 11.70
N ASP A 103 -35.03 -11.79 12.80
CA ASP A 103 -34.13 -12.67 13.53
C ASP A 103 -33.69 -13.85 12.64
N ALA A 104 -34.63 -14.44 11.89
CA ALA A 104 -34.33 -15.48 10.91
C ALA A 104 -33.36 -14.98 9.82
N HIS A 105 -33.65 -13.82 9.20
CA HIS A 105 -32.79 -13.22 8.20
C HIS A 105 -31.38 -12.92 8.74
N THR A 106 -31.26 -12.33 9.93
CA THR A 106 -29.95 -12.01 10.53
C THR A 106 -29.17 -13.24 10.97
N SER A 107 -29.86 -14.35 11.26
CA SER A 107 -29.23 -15.65 11.52
C SER A 107 -28.91 -16.44 10.25
N ASP A 108 -29.44 -16.05 9.09
CA ASP A 108 -29.27 -16.77 7.84
C ASP A 108 -27.88 -16.51 7.24
N THR A 109 -27.01 -17.52 7.39
CA THR A 109 -25.67 -17.53 6.78
C THR A 109 -25.62 -18.30 5.46
N THR A 110 -26.77 -18.52 4.81
CA THR A 110 -26.85 -19.27 3.54
C THR A 110 -26.82 -18.36 2.31
N ASN A 111 -27.06 -17.04 2.44
CA ASN A 111 -27.16 -16.13 1.28
C ASN A 111 -26.76 -14.65 1.53
N PRO A 112 -25.62 -14.18 0.99
CA PRO A 112 -24.30 -14.68 1.28
C PRO A 112 -23.72 -13.93 2.50
N HIS A 113 -24.06 -14.36 3.71
CA HIS A 113 -23.23 -14.11 4.89
C HIS A 113 -22.40 -15.35 5.19
N SER A 114 -21.15 -15.18 5.66
CA SER A 114 -20.21 -16.28 5.92
C SER A 114 -19.71 -17.01 4.66
N VAL A 115 -19.43 -16.25 3.59
CA VAL A 115 -18.81 -16.77 2.36
C VAL A 115 -17.51 -17.51 2.70
N THR A 116 -17.50 -18.79 2.41
CA THR A 116 -16.37 -19.71 2.61
C THR A 116 -15.36 -19.61 1.47
N TYR A 117 -14.13 -20.06 1.72
CA TYR A 117 -13.08 -20.18 0.70
C TYR A 117 -13.57 -20.94 -0.54
N THR A 118 -14.29 -22.04 -0.35
CA THR A 118 -14.90 -22.83 -1.44
C THR A 118 -15.86 -22.00 -2.29
N GLN A 119 -16.68 -21.14 -1.68
CA GLN A 119 -17.69 -20.35 -2.41
C GLN A 119 -17.07 -19.29 -3.32
N VAL A 120 -15.90 -18.75 -2.98
CA VAL A 120 -15.19 -17.76 -3.82
C VAL A 120 -14.07 -18.38 -4.65
N GLY A 121 -13.88 -19.70 -4.59
CA GLY A 121 -12.75 -20.38 -5.23
C GLY A 121 -11.39 -19.94 -4.66
N ALA A 122 -11.37 -19.43 -3.43
CA ALA A 122 -10.14 -19.08 -2.74
C ALA A 122 -9.50 -20.33 -2.12
N ILE A 123 -8.19 -20.30 -2.03
CA ILE A 123 -7.40 -21.38 -1.46
C ILE A 123 -7.56 -21.37 0.07
N GLN A 124 -7.79 -22.53 0.67
CA GLN A 124 -8.05 -22.68 2.11
C GLN A 124 -6.76 -22.87 2.94
N ASP A 125 -5.69 -22.16 2.57
CA ASP A 125 -4.43 -22.25 3.30
C ASP A 125 -4.48 -21.41 4.58
N ALA A 126 -3.73 -21.84 5.60
CA ALA A 126 -3.57 -21.03 6.79
C ALA A 126 -2.89 -19.71 6.42
N ALA A 127 -3.22 -18.63 7.15
CA ALA A 127 -2.66 -17.32 6.88
C ALA A 127 -1.12 -17.35 6.88
N GLY A 128 -0.50 -16.88 5.80
CA GLY A 128 0.95 -16.88 5.63
C GLY A 128 1.56 -18.21 5.18
N THR A 129 0.74 -19.19 4.84
CA THR A 129 1.17 -20.47 4.25
C THR A 129 0.56 -20.63 2.87
N VAL A 130 1.26 -21.38 2.01
CA VAL A 130 0.71 -21.89 0.75
C VAL A 130 0.97 -23.39 0.74
N ASP A 131 -0.09 -24.20 0.66
CA ASP A 131 0.04 -25.64 0.48
C ASP A 131 0.45 -25.90 -0.98
N GLU A 132 1.55 -26.63 -1.18
CA GLU A 132 2.06 -26.93 -2.52
C GLU A 132 1.06 -27.72 -3.38
N SER A 133 0.14 -28.48 -2.76
CA SER A 133 -0.92 -29.20 -3.47
C SER A 133 -1.95 -28.28 -4.13
N HIS A 134 -2.01 -27.02 -3.72
CA HIS A 134 -2.86 -26.00 -4.32
C HIS A 134 -2.18 -25.26 -5.49
N LEU A 135 -0.91 -25.54 -5.77
CA LEU A 135 -0.19 -24.96 -6.90
C LEU A 135 -0.31 -25.85 -8.14
N SER A 136 -0.55 -25.23 -9.30
CA SER A 136 -0.57 -25.92 -10.59
C SER A 136 0.84 -26.17 -11.18
N PHE A 137 1.87 -25.84 -10.41
CA PHE A 137 3.28 -26.03 -10.78
C PHE A 137 4.03 -26.62 -9.60
N SER A 138 5.09 -27.38 -9.90
CA SER A 138 5.95 -27.98 -8.87
C SER A 138 6.89 -26.91 -8.33
N VAL A 139 6.89 -26.72 -7.01
CA VAL A 139 7.93 -25.93 -6.33
C VAL A 139 9.14 -26.85 -6.13
N ALA A 140 10.34 -26.35 -6.39
CA ALA A 140 11.55 -27.10 -6.10
C ALA A 140 11.74 -27.14 -4.58
N THR A 141 11.89 -28.34 -4.04
CA THR A 141 12.18 -28.57 -2.62
C THR A 141 13.54 -27.97 -2.25
N GLN A 142 13.74 -27.68 -0.95
CA GLN A 142 15.04 -27.20 -0.46
C GLN A 142 16.18 -28.16 -0.83
N ALA A 143 15.93 -29.48 -0.78
CA ALA A 143 16.92 -30.48 -1.16
C ALA A 143 17.28 -30.42 -2.65
N GLU A 144 16.31 -30.16 -3.54
CA GLU A 144 16.58 -29.97 -4.97
C GLU A 144 17.37 -28.69 -5.23
N LEU A 145 17.09 -27.59 -4.51
CA LEU A 145 17.89 -26.37 -4.58
C LEU A 145 19.32 -26.58 -4.06
N ASP A 146 19.48 -27.25 -2.93
CA ASP A 146 20.79 -27.54 -2.34
C ASP A 146 21.62 -28.44 -3.28
N ALA A 147 20.98 -29.46 -3.88
CA ALA A 147 21.61 -30.29 -4.89
C ALA A 147 21.97 -29.49 -6.16
N HIS A 148 21.10 -28.59 -6.61
CA HIS A 148 21.39 -27.74 -7.76
C HIS A 148 22.57 -26.80 -7.50
N THR A 149 22.58 -26.10 -6.37
CA THR A 149 23.65 -25.13 -6.02
C THR A 149 25.01 -25.78 -5.79
N THR A 150 25.03 -27.07 -5.43
CA THR A 150 26.27 -27.85 -5.26
C THR A 150 26.65 -28.66 -6.51
N SER A 151 25.79 -28.70 -7.53
CA SER A 151 26.04 -29.46 -8.75
C SER A 151 27.11 -28.81 -9.62
N THR A 152 28.17 -29.57 -9.91
CA THR A 152 29.21 -29.21 -10.89
C THR A 152 29.04 -29.96 -12.21
N ALA A 153 27.89 -30.62 -12.41
CA ALA A 153 27.67 -31.49 -13.56
C ALA A 153 27.35 -30.74 -14.86
N ASN A 154 26.86 -29.49 -14.80
CA ASN A 154 26.42 -28.76 -16.00
C ASN A 154 26.33 -27.22 -15.83
N PRO A 155 27.11 -26.45 -16.61
CA PRO A 155 28.51 -26.23 -16.33
C PRO A 155 28.70 -25.28 -15.13
N HIS A 156 29.06 -25.84 -13.98
CA HIS A 156 29.75 -25.11 -12.90
C HIS A 156 31.11 -25.78 -12.70
N SER A 157 32.14 -25.00 -12.34
CA SER A 157 33.51 -25.50 -12.18
C SER A 157 34.16 -26.00 -13.49
N VAL A 158 33.94 -25.27 -14.59
CA VAL A 158 34.55 -25.56 -15.90
C VAL A 158 36.08 -25.52 -15.77
N THR A 159 36.72 -26.66 -15.98
CA THR A 159 38.16 -26.81 -15.95
C THR A 159 38.81 -26.25 -17.21
N ALA A 160 40.09 -25.90 -17.13
CA ALA A 160 40.88 -25.52 -18.30
C ALA A 160 40.79 -26.56 -19.43
N ALA A 161 40.74 -27.85 -19.09
CA ALA A 161 40.55 -28.94 -20.04
C ALA A 161 39.19 -28.90 -20.74
N GLN A 162 38.11 -28.56 -20.03
CA GLN A 162 36.76 -28.49 -20.59
C GLN A 162 36.57 -27.33 -21.58
N VAL A 163 37.30 -26.22 -21.42
CA VAL A 163 37.27 -25.09 -22.37
C VAL A 163 38.37 -25.15 -23.44
N GLY A 164 39.18 -26.23 -23.45
CA GLY A 164 40.31 -26.37 -24.38
C GLY A 164 41.46 -25.39 -24.14
N ALA A 165 41.57 -24.83 -22.94
CA ALA A 165 42.71 -23.99 -22.57
C ALA A 165 43.97 -24.85 -22.44
N TYR A 166 45.10 -24.35 -22.95
CA TYR A 166 46.39 -25.02 -22.83
C TYR A 166 46.79 -25.18 -21.36
N THR A 167 47.38 -26.33 -21.03
CA THR A 167 48.12 -26.48 -19.77
C THR A 167 49.35 -25.56 -19.78
N THR A 168 49.90 -25.27 -18.61
CA THR A 168 51.15 -24.50 -18.49
C THR A 168 52.25 -25.08 -19.38
N SER A 169 52.43 -26.39 -19.35
CA SER A 169 53.43 -27.09 -20.19
C SER A 169 53.15 -26.97 -21.69
N GLN A 170 51.89 -26.99 -22.12
CA GLN A 170 51.52 -26.79 -23.53
C GLN A 170 51.74 -25.34 -23.96
N ALA A 171 51.38 -24.38 -23.11
CA ALA A 171 51.65 -22.97 -23.36
C ALA A 171 53.16 -22.71 -23.43
N ASP A 172 53.92 -23.24 -22.49
CA ASP A 172 55.37 -23.15 -22.49
C ASP A 172 55.94 -23.82 -23.74
N SER A 173 55.45 -24.99 -24.17
CA SER A 173 55.98 -25.62 -25.38
C SER A 173 55.60 -24.87 -26.67
N ASN A 174 54.37 -24.35 -26.75
CA ASN A 174 53.84 -23.69 -27.94
C ASN A 174 54.32 -22.23 -28.06
N PHE A 175 54.59 -21.56 -26.93
CA PHE A 175 54.97 -20.15 -26.85
C PHE A 175 56.40 -19.92 -26.37
N ALA A 176 57.05 -20.86 -25.68
CA ALA A 176 58.49 -20.76 -25.43
C ALA A 176 59.21 -21.04 -26.74
N ALA A 177 59.47 -19.94 -27.44
CA ALA A 177 60.56 -19.79 -28.36
C ALA A 177 60.77 -20.97 -29.33
N ALA A 178 59.70 -21.37 -30.04
CA ALA A 178 59.87 -21.93 -31.37
C ALA A 178 60.45 -20.84 -32.27
N GLY A 179 61.75 -20.61 -32.13
CA GLY A 179 62.58 -19.81 -33.01
C GLY A 179 62.01 -18.44 -33.33
N HIS A 180 62.07 -17.50 -32.39
CA HIS A 180 62.55 -16.21 -32.86
C HIS A 180 63.97 -16.50 -33.34
N ASN A 181 64.11 -16.65 -34.66
CA ASN A 181 65.39 -16.40 -35.27
C ASN A 181 65.73 -14.98 -34.81
N HIS A 182 66.64 -14.87 -33.85
CA HIS A 182 67.32 -13.61 -33.72
C HIS A 182 67.99 -13.45 -35.08
N ASP A 183 67.38 -12.61 -35.92
CA ASP A 183 68.09 -11.94 -36.98
C ASP A 183 69.44 -11.60 -36.37
N SER A 184 70.52 -12.07 -36.99
CA SER A 184 71.85 -12.25 -36.39
C SER A 184 72.50 -10.94 -35.90
N ARG A 185 71.70 -9.86 -35.88
CA ARG A 185 71.87 -8.55 -35.28
C ARG A 185 71.59 -8.48 -33.77
N TYR A 186 70.83 -9.40 -33.17
CA TYR A 186 70.56 -9.38 -31.72
C TYR A 186 71.15 -10.60 -31.01
N TYR A 187 72.22 -10.39 -30.25
CA TYR A 187 72.81 -11.43 -29.41
C TYR A 187 72.24 -11.36 -27.99
N THR A 188 72.12 -12.51 -27.32
CA THR A 188 71.91 -12.55 -25.87
C THR A 188 73.13 -11.96 -25.16
N GLN A 189 72.98 -11.46 -23.93
CA GLN A 189 74.09 -10.84 -23.18
C GLN A 189 75.32 -11.76 -23.13
N SER A 190 75.10 -13.04 -22.83
CA SER A 190 76.16 -14.06 -22.79
C SER A 190 76.86 -14.28 -24.15
N ALA A 191 76.11 -14.21 -25.25
CA ALA A 191 76.64 -14.37 -26.61
C ALA A 191 77.32 -13.10 -27.13
N ALA A 192 76.94 -11.93 -26.62
CA ALA A 192 77.65 -10.67 -26.83
C ALA A 192 78.97 -10.66 -26.06
N ASP A 193 78.95 -11.07 -24.79
CA ASP A 193 80.13 -11.16 -23.93
C ASP A 193 81.17 -12.12 -24.54
N SER A 194 80.79 -13.33 -24.95
CA SER A 194 81.77 -14.25 -25.58
C SER A 194 82.32 -13.80 -26.93
N ARG A 195 81.65 -12.88 -27.65
CA ARG A 195 82.11 -12.40 -28.96
C ARG A 195 82.85 -11.08 -28.92
N TYR A 196 82.52 -10.22 -27.97
CA TYR A 196 83.04 -8.86 -27.90
C TYR A 196 83.86 -8.60 -26.63
N TYR A 197 83.85 -9.51 -25.66
CA TYR A 197 84.70 -9.46 -24.48
C TYR A 197 85.79 -10.53 -24.59
N GLN A 198 86.99 -10.13 -24.98
CA GLN A 198 88.19 -10.95 -24.87
C GLN A 198 88.86 -10.63 -23.52
N PRO A 199 88.92 -11.58 -22.57
CA PRO A 199 89.48 -11.33 -21.23
C PRO A 199 91.01 -11.53 -21.17
N ASP A 200 91.66 -11.84 -22.28
CA ASP A 200 93.11 -11.82 -22.42
C ASP A 200 93.55 -10.41 -22.80
N GLY A 201 94.30 -9.76 -21.90
CA GLY A 201 94.80 -8.39 -22.03
C GLY A 201 95.82 -8.19 -23.16
N ASN A 202 95.47 -8.59 -24.38
CA ASN A 202 96.16 -8.30 -25.63
C ASN A 202 95.11 -7.83 -26.66
N ASP A 203 94.46 -6.71 -26.34
CA ASP A 203 93.67 -5.94 -27.30
C ASP A 203 94.62 -5.36 -28.37
N SER A 204 94.87 -6.10 -29.46
CA SER A 204 95.61 -5.55 -30.62
C SER A 204 94.83 -4.46 -31.38
N PHE A 205 93.71 -3.97 -30.83
CA PHE A 205 92.95 -2.85 -31.37
C PHE A 205 92.39 -1.94 -30.28
N VAL A 206 93.26 -1.19 -29.62
CA VAL A 206 92.84 -0.13 -28.70
C VAL A 206 92.56 1.15 -29.49
N LEU A 207 91.28 1.54 -29.58
CA LEU A 207 90.89 2.88 -30.04
C LEU A 207 91.11 3.87 -28.89
N GLU A 208 92.33 4.36 -28.73
CA GLU A 208 92.61 5.41 -27.73
C GLU A 208 92.31 6.80 -28.31
N THR A 209 91.34 7.52 -27.73
CA THR A 209 91.26 8.98 -27.90
C THR A 209 92.29 9.62 -26.98
N ARG A 210 93.55 9.65 -27.41
CA ARG A 210 94.60 10.29 -26.62
C ARG A 210 94.61 11.79 -26.89
N THR A 211 94.51 12.60 -25.84
CA THR A 211 94.39 14.07 -25.95
C THR A 211 95.69 14.78 -26.33
N THR A 212 96.83 14.06 -26.43
CA THR A 212 98.11 14.62 -26.90
C THR A 212 99.01 13.52 -27.51
N ASP A 213 99.36 13.67 -28.79
CA ASP A 213 100.49 13.02 -29.44
C ASP A 213 101.74 13.90 -29.25
N PRO A 214 102.90 13.37 -28.79
CA PRO A 214 104.12 14.16 -28.61
C PRO A 214 104.72 14.74 -29.91
N ALA A 215 104.23 14.38 -31.10
CA ALA A 215 104.74 14.90 -32.37
C ALA A 215 103.75 15.74 -33.21
N SER A 216 102.49 15.95 -32.77
CA SER A 216 101.49 16.74 -33.53
C SER A 216 100.54 17.51 -32.60
N PRO A 217 100.35 18.84 -32.77
CA PRO A 217 99.57 19.66 -31.84
C PRO A 217 98.05 19.68 -32.11
N VAL A 218 97.52 18.83 -33.00
CA VAL A 218 96.08 18.82 -33.33
C VAL A 218 95.34 17.80 -32.47
N VAL A 219 94.54 18.28 -31.52
CA VAL A 219 93.72 17.46 -30.62
C VAL A 219 92.52 16.88 -31.40
N GLY A 220 92.28 15.57 -31.30
CA GLY A 220 91.03 14.92 -31.74
C GLY A 220 91.11 13.98 -32.94
N GLN A 221 92.29 13.56 -33.40
CA GLN A 221 92.41 12.51 -34.41
C GLN A 221 92.54 11.10 -33.77
N MET A 222 91.87 10.13 -34.37
CA MET A 222 91.84 8.73 -33.94
C MET A 222 92.93 7.96 -34.69
N TRP A 223 93.81 7.26 -33.97
CA TRP A 223 94.93 6.54 -34.56
C TRP A 223 94.80 5.03 -34.35
N LEU A 224 95.14 4.26 -35.37
CA LEU A 224 95.32 2.81 -35.26
C LEU A 224 96.81 2.52 -35.10
N ARG A 225 97.21 1.83 -34.03
CA ARG A 225 98.52 1.15 -33.99
C ARG A 225 98.36 -0.23 -34.61
N THR A 226 99.31 -0.62 -35.46
CA THR A 226 99.32 -1.94 -36.11
C THR A 226 100.57 -2.74 -35.77
N ASP A 227 101.27 -2.37 -34.70
CA ASP A 227 102.50 -3.01 -34.24
C ASP A 227 102.29 -3.79 -32.93
N LEU A 228 101.40 -4.79 -32.97
CA LEU A 228 101.39 -5.96 -32.06
C LEU A 228 100.89 -7.21 -32.79
#